data_AF-A0A0A8YQA2-F1
#
_entry.id   AF-A0A0A8YQA2-F1
#
_cell.length_a   1.000
_cell.length_b   1.000
_cell.length_c   1.000
_cell.angle_alpha   90.00
_cell.angle_beta   90.00
_cell.angle_gamma   90.00
#
_symmetry.space_group_name_H-M   'P 1'
#
loop_
_entity.id
_entity.type
_entity.pdbx_description
1 polymer ?
#
loop_
_entity_poly.entity_id
_entity_poly.type
_entity_poly.pdbx_seq_one_letter_code
_entity_poly.pdbx_strand_id
1 'polypeptide(L)'
;MLSSLPPTFRFSFPPLHLQPDISYPHPNRRNIKYNLLSSFKWRLTDPAKRTSSLRCSAPQNLLGGMRYLGCSYGYLIFSNREHCLLLDVYSGAEVRPPQLKSTGNHEIYYGILVAALNSPNSCLLLCSRSSMFQWQVGTNSWLEHPFDGERILQIVFFKDEMFAMDFLERLHRIRLAPQLSVQEVAVVWGEDMVVGLNFKPWLVVCGDMLLLVDLSVSIDVVSGFSGTFKVFRLDFSVEPAKWVKVENLGNNALFVSFDRRNQTFACMGPEKWGGKSNCIYVASRSEDSAEAWTVVELGQAVPSTTLCCSYRLEPIQAPSGHSNQPQNLWVLPSLVYGVRQ
;
A
#
# COMPACT_ATOMS: atom_id res chain seq x y z
N MET A 1 4.48 26.58 13.76
CA MET A 1 4.14 26.59 12.33
C MET A 1 4.45 25.21 11.78
N LEU A 2 3.44 24.45 11.36
CA LEU A 2 3.66 23.14 10.74
C LEU A 2 4.08 23.36 9.28
N SER A 3 5.28 22.89 8.95
CA SER A 3 5.78 22.78 7.59
C SER A 3 4.87 21.89 6.77
N SER A 4 4.60 22.29 5.53
CA SER A 4 3.88 21.54 4.50
C SER A 4 4.24 20.05 4.49
N LEU A 5 3.25 19.19 4.31
CA LEU A 5 3.49 17.78 4.03
C LEU A 5 4.31 17.66 2.74
N PRO A 6 5.10 16.59 2.54
CA PRO A 6 5.95 16.49 1.38
C PRO A 6 5.11 16.60 0.09
N PRO A 7 5.62 17.29 -0.95
CA PRO A 7 4.89 17.51 -2.19
C PRO A 7 4.45 16.17 -2.79
N THR A 8 3.27 16.15 -3.41
CA THR A 8 2.80 15.00 -4.19
C THR A 8 3.88 14.60 -5.18
N PHE A 9 4.49 13.44 -4.96
CA PHE A 9 5.67 13.08 -5.72
C PHE A 9 5.33 12.84 -7.19
N ARG A 10 5.66 13.81 -8.06
CA ARG A 10 5.66 13.62 -9.52
C ARG A 10 7.01 13.06 -9.93
N PHE A 11 7.11 11.74 -10.01
CA PHE A 11 8.31 11.10 -10.55
C PHE A 11 8.17 10.86 -12.05
N SER A 12 9.24 11.15 -12.79
CA SER A 12 9.44 10.69 -14.17
C SER A 12 10.08 9.29 -14.24
N PHE A 13 10.40 8.71 -13.08
CA PHE A 13 10.97 7.37 -12.94
C PHE A 13 9.95 6.45 -12.30
N PRO A 14 9.94 5.15 -12.65
CA PRO A 14 9.00 4.21 -12.06
C PRO A 14 9.37 3.89 -10.60
N PRO A 15 8.40 3.49 -9.75
CA PRO A 15 8.72 2.85 -8.48
C PRO A 15 9.46 1.53 -8.73
N LEU A 16 10.18 1.04 -7.71
CA LEU A 16 10.85 -0.25 -7.80
C LEU A 16 9.88 -1.36 -7.41
N HIS A 17 10.02 -2.51 -8.06
CA HIS A 17 9.31 -3.71 -7.68
C HIS A 17 10.08 -4.45 -6.59
N LEU A 18 9.49 -4.58 -5.40
CA LEU A 18 10.00 -5.42 -4.32
C LEU A 18 9.36 -6.79 -4.39
N GLN A 19 10.19 -7.81 -4.62
CA GLN A 19 9.84 -9.21 -4.59
C GLN A 19 10.44 -9.87 -3.34
N PRO A 20 9.63 -10.20 -2.33
CA PRO A 20 10.08 -11.04 -1.22
C PRO A 20 10.54 -12.41 -1.73
N ASP A 21 11.61 -12.93 -1.16
CA ASP A 21 12.09 -14.31 -1.37
C ASP A 21 11.53 -15.14 -0.22
N ILE A 22 10.25 -15.52 -0.31
CA ILE A 22 9.54 -16.24 0.74
C ILE A 22 9.25 -17.64 0.21
N SER A 23 10.08 -18.60 0.61
CA SER A 23 9.76 -20.00 0.40
C SER A 23 8.48 -20.34 1.19
N TYR A 24 7.32 -20.32 0.52
CA TYR A 24 6.08 -20.82 1.10
C TYR A 24 6.26 -22.32 1.39
N PRO A 25 6.30 -22.75 2.66
CA PRO A 25 6.39 -24.18 2.93
C PRO A 25 5.13 -24.86 2.40
N HIS A 26 5.31 -26.00 1.73
CA HIS A 26 4.22 -26.78 1.17
C HIS A 26 3.08 -27.05 2.18
N PRO A 27 1.81 -27.19 1.73
CA PRO A 27 0.62 -27.19 2.59
C PRO A 27 0.52 -28.33 3.62
N ASN A 28 1.46 -29.28 3.61
CA ASN A 28 1.37 -30.53 4.36
C ASN A 28 2.03 -30.52 5.75
N ARG A 29 2.44 -29.38 6.29
CA ARG A 29 2.98 -29.30 7.67
C ARG A 29 2.13 -28.42 8.57
N ARG A 30 1.11 -29.03 9.17
CA ARG A 30 0.14 -28.45 10.13
C ARG A 30 0.70 -27.84 11.42
N ASN A 31 2.01 -27.67 11.60
CA ASN A 31 2.57 -27.16 12.87
C ASN A 31 3.96 -26.54 12.70
N ILE A 32 4.08 -25.41 11.98
CA ILE A 32 5.32 -24.62 12.00
C ILE A 32 5.00 -23.23 12.54
N LYS A 33 5.50 -22.96 13.75
CA LYS A 33 5.46 -21.65 14.42
C LYS A 33 6.02 -20.57 13.47
N TYR A 34 5.34 -19.42 13.45
CA TYR A 34 5.54 -18.20 12.64
C TYR A 34 6.92 -17.50 12.81
N ASN A 35 8.03 -18.25 12.82
CA ASN A 35 9.40 -17.72 12.92
C ASN A 35 10.01 -17.47 11.54
N LEU A 36 9.36 -16.69 10.68
CA LEU A 36 9.73 -16.56 9.27
C LEU A 36 10.54 -15.31 8.91
N LEU A 37 10.79 -14.39 9.85
CA LEU A 37 11.59 -13.19 9.57
C LEU A 37 13.10 -13.38 9.78
N SER A 38 13.55 -14.49 10.37
CA SER A 38 14.96 -14.74 10.70
C SER A 38 15.89 -14.87 9.48
N SER A 39 15.33 -14.91 8.27
CA SER A 39 16.07 -14.90 7.00
C SER A 39 15.29 -14.17 5.89
N PHE A 40 14.52 -13.14 6.23
CA PHE A 40 13.72 -12.40 5.26
C PHE A 40 14.64 -11.74 4.21
N LYS A 41 14.52 -12.17 2.96
CA LYS A 41 15.26 -11.66 1.80
C LYS A 41 14.28 -11.08 0.80
N TRP A 42 14.74 -10.11 0.02
CA TRP A 42 13.95 -9.57 -1.08
C TRP A 42 14.85 -9.08 -2.21
N ARG A 43 14.24 -8.93 -3.36
CA ARG A 43 14.84 -8.38 -4.58
C ARG A 43 14.11 -7.12 -4.96
N LEU A 44 14.86 -6.04 -5.18
CA LEU A 44 14.37 -4.83 -5.80
C LEU A 44 14.73 -4.87 -7.29
N THR A 45 13.73 -4.71 -8.15
CA THR A 45 13.89 -4.66 -9.60
C THR A 45 13.38 -3.33 -10.11
N ASP A 46 14.18 -2.66 -10.94
CA ASP A 46 13.80 -1.42 -11.62
C ASP A 46 13.05 -1.74 -12.93
N PRO A 47 11.79 -1.27 -13.11
CA PRO A 47 11.08 -1.43 -14.37
C PRO A 47 11.81 -0.85 -15.58
N ALA A 48 12.62 0.19 -15.39
CA ALA A 48 13.44 0.81 -16.43
C ALA A 48 14.70 -0.01 -16.79
N LYS A 49 15.20 -0.83 -15.84
CA LYS A 49 16.46 -1.57 -15.94
C LYS A 49 16.29 -2.99 -15.41
N ARG A 50 15.49 -3.81 -16.09
CA ARG A 50 15.14 -5.18 -15.65
C ARG A 50 16.33 -6.11 -15.43
N THR A 51 17.47 -5.84 -16.06
CA THR A 51 18.71 -6.62 -15.89
C THR A 51 19.47 -6.29 -14.60
N SER A 52 19.16 -5.16 -13.97
CA SER A 52 19.76 -4.71 -12.72
C SER A 52 18.78 -4.98 -11.58
N SER A 53 19.17 -5.81 -10.63
CA SER A 53 18.40 -6.04 -9.41
C SER A 53 19.28 -5.92 -8.19
N LEU A 54 18.74 -5.33 -7.12
CA LEU A 54 19.39 -5.25 -5.82
C LEU A 54 18.80 -6.34 -4.93
N ARG A 55 19.64 -7.23 -4.40
CA ARG A 55 19.22 -8.21 -3.40
C ARG A 55 19.55 -7.68 -2.03
N CYS A 56 18.57 -7.71 -1.14
CA CYS A 56 18.69 -7.27 0.23
C CYS A 56 18.21 -8.37 1.17
N SER A 57 18.63 -8.27 2.42
CA SER A 57 18.22 -9.19 3.48
C SER A 57 18.06 -8.42 4.77
N ALA A 58 17.08 -8.82 5.57
CA ALA A 58 16.94 -8.34 6.92
C ALA A 58 18.10 -8.90 7.77
N PRO A 59 18.54 -8.18 8.83
CA PRO A 59 19.55 -8.69 9.74
C PRO A 59 19.15 -10.02 10.37
N GLN A 60 20.14 -10.85 10.67
CA GLN A 60 19.89 -12.12 11.37
C GLN A 60 19.27 -11.83 12.73
N ASN A 61 18.21 -12.57 13.09
CA ASN A 61 17.44 -12.46 14.35
C ASN A 61 16.36 -11.36 14.40
N LEU A 62 15.66 -11.08 13.29
CA LEU A 62 14.35 -10.42 13.43
C LEU A 62 13.45 -11.25 14.38
N LEU A 63 12.87 -10.57 15.37
CA LEU A 63 11.98 -11.18 16.35
C LEU A 63 10.87 -11.96 15.62
N GLY A 64 10.81 -13.27 15.88
CA GLY A 64 9.76 -14.13 15.33
C GLY A 64 8.37 -13.63 15.72
N GLY A 65 7.41 -13.76 14.81
CA GLY A 65 6.00 -13.41 15.07
C GLY A 65 5.63 -11.93 14.89
N MET A 66 6.44 -11.10 14.22
CA MET A 66 5.96 -9.79 13.77
C MET A 66 5.06 -9.91 12.54
N ARG A 67 4.05 -9.04 12.48
CA ARG A 67 3.11 -8.90 11.38
C ARG A 67 3.50 -7.70 10.52
N TYR A 68 3.50 -7.88 9.21
CA TYR A 68 3.61 -6.80 8.23
C TYR A 68 2.42 -5.83 8.33
N LEU A 69 2.67 -4.53 8.33
CA LEU A 69 1.64 -3.49 8.50
C LEU A 69 1.52 -2.55 7.30
N GLY A 70 2.52 -2.54 6.40
CA GLY A 70 2.52 -1.67 5.23
C GLY A 70 3.93 -1.24 4.83
N CYS A 71 3.99 -0.49 3.72
CA CYS A 71 5.23 0.07 3.22
C CYS A 71 5.04 1.55 2.92
N SER A 72 5.99 2.36 3.38
CA SER A 72 6.00 3.79 3.09
C SER A 72 7.40 4.36 3.14
N TYR A 73 7.71 5.28 2.22
CA TYR A 73 9.00 6.00 2.18
C TYR A 73 10.24 5.08 2.17
N GLY A 74 10.15 3.90 1.54
CA GLY A 74 11.26 2.95 1.48
C GLY A 74 11.44 2.10 2.73
N TYR A 75 10.49 2.11 3.67
CA TYR A 75 10.50 1.24 4.83
C TYR A 75 9.35 0.23 4.77
N LEU A 76 9.65 -1.03 5.07
CA LEU A 76 8.65 -2.02 5.45
C LEU A 76 8.36 -1.88 6.94
N ILE A 77 7.09 -1.89 7.30
CA ILE A 77 6.62 -1.66 8.67
C ILE A 77 6.14 -2.98 9.23
N PHE A 78 6.66 -3.37 10.38
CA PHE A 78 6.27 -4.58 11.10
C PHE A 78 5.91 -4.23 12.55
N SER A 79 5.01 -5.01 13.14
CA SER A 79 4.72 -4.93 14.56
C SER A 79 4.29 -6.28 15.13
N ASN A 80 4.60 -6.50 16.40
CA ASN A 80 3.88 -7.45 17.24
C ASN A 80 3.16 -6.67 18.36
N ARG A 81 2.79 -7.34 19.47
CA ARG A 81 2.04 -6.72 20.58
C ARG A 81 2.81 -5.59 21.28
N GLU A 82 4.13 -5.65 21.32
CA GLU A 82 4.95 -4.74 22.14
C GLU A 82 5.98 -3.96 21.31
N HIS A 83 6.41 -4.52 20.18
CA HIS A 83 7.51 -4.02 19.38
C HIS A 83 7.04 -3.65 17.98
N CYS A 84 7.50 -2.49 17.52
CA CYS A 84 7.42 -2.08 16.12
C CYS A 84 8.84 -2.10 15.52
N LEU A 85 8.92 -2.36 14.22
CA LEU A 85 10.16 -2.39 13.45
C LEU A 85 9.93 -1.75 12.08
N LEU A 86 10.80 -0.82 11.72
CA LEU A 86 10.93 -0.28 10.38
C LEU A 86 12.17 -0.88 9.73
N LEU A 87 12.03 -1.45 8.54
CA LEU A 87 13.12 -2.08 7.80
C LEU A 87 13.33 -1.33 6.48
N ASP A 88 14.50 -0.73 6.33
CA ASP A 88 14.91 -0.05 5.10
C ASP A 88 15.05 -1.07 3.95
N VAL A 89 14.30 -0.87 2.86
CA VAL A 89 14.29 -1.82 1.74
C VAL A 89 15.57 -1.82 0.92
N TYR A 90 16.39 -0.78 1.04
CA TYR A 90 17.61 -0.57 0.25
C TYR A 90 18.86 -1.06 0.96
N SER A 91 18.91 -0.86 2.28
CA SER A 91 20.08 -1.21 3.09
C SER A 91 19.85 -2.41 4.00
N GLY A 92 18.58 -2.77 4.25
CA GLY A 92 18.22 -3.72 5.31
C GLY A 92 18.41 -3.15 6.72
N ALA A 93 18.69 -1.85 6.86
CA ALA A 93 18.86 -1.22 8.17
C ALA A 93 17.55 -1.23 8.96
N GLU A 94 17.67 -1.48 10.26
CA GLU A 94 16.55 -1.49 11.19
C GLU A 94 16.42 -0.16 11.93
N VAL A 95 15.18 0.32 12.07
CA VAL A 95 14.83 1.37 13.01
C VAL A 95 13.73 0.85 13.93
N ARG A 96 13.96 0.95 15.23
CA ARG A 96 13.05 0.45 16.26
C ARG A 96 12.44 1.63 17.01
N PRO A 97 11.14 1.92 16.79
CA PRO A 97 10.38 2.81 17.67
C PRO A 97 10.39 2.31 19.13
N PRO A 98 10.06 3.18 20.10
CA PRO A 98 9.88 2.76 21.49
C PRO A 98 8.80 1.67 21.60
N GLN A 99 8.85 0.86 22.64
CA GLN A 99 7.82 -0.16 22.88
C GLN A 99 6.44 0.48 23.00
N LEU A 100 5.46 -0.14 22.36
CA LEU A 100 4.07 0.28 22.44
C LEU A 100 3.55 -0.12 23.82
N LYS A 101 3.59 0.81 24.79
CA LYS A 101 3.04 0.62 26.15
C LYS A 101 1.51 0.71 26.11
N SER A 102 0.88 -0.16 25.33
CA SER A 102 -0.57 -0.26 25.25
C SER A 102 -1.10 -1.06 26.42
N THR A 103 -2.09 -0.52 27.13
CA THR A 103 -2.79 -1.19 28.24
C THR A 103 -3.83 -2.21 27.76
N GLY A 104 -4.11 -2.26 26.45
CA GLY A 104 -5.08 -3.15 25.82
C GLY A 104 -4.49 -4.08 24.76
N ASN A 105 -5.21 -5.16 24.44
CA ASN A 105 -4.92 -6.04 23.31
C ASN A 105 -5.37 -5.38 22.00
N HIS A 106 -4.60 -4.39 21.54
CA HIS A 106 -4.85 -3.70 20.27
C HIS A 106 -4.23 -4.48 19.12
N GLU A 107 -5.06 -5.17 18.34
CA GLU A 107 -4.60 -5.79 17.09
C GLU A 107 -4.27 -4.69 16.07
N ILE A 108 -2.98 -4.35 15.95
CA ILE A 108 -2.50 -3.42 14.93
C ILE A 108 -2.60 -4.09 13.55
N TYR A 109 -3.20 -3.40 12.59
CA TYR A 109 -3.46 -3.96 11.26
C TYR A 109 -2.89 -3.12 10.10
N TYR A 110 -2.54 -1.85 10.34
CA TYR A 110 -2.02 -0.94 9.31
C TYR A 110 -0.98 0.00 9.92
N GLY A 111 0.04 0.34 9.14
CA GLY A 111 1.09 1.26 9.53
C GLY A 111 1.56 2.10 8.36
N ILE A 112 1.81 3.40 8.59
CA ILE A 112 2.30 4.33 7.56
C ILE A 112 3.16 5.44 8.18
N LEU A 113 4.29 5.74 7.54
CA LEU A 113 5.04 6.96 7.82
C LEU A 113 4.38 8.15 7.11
N VAL A 114 4.30 9.28 7.80
CA VAL A 114 3.69 10.52 7.27
C VAL A 114 4.64 11.29 6.36
N ALA A 115 5.94 11.18 6.62
CA ALA A 115 7.01 11.74 5.80
C ALA A 115 8.19 10.76 5.75
N ALA A 116 9.22 11.08 4.97
CA ALA A 116 10.48 10.33 5.03
C ALA A 116 11.01 10.31 6.48
N LEU A 117 11.63 9.20 6.90
CA LEU A 117 12.00 9.02 8.31
C LEU A 117 12.96 10.10 8.83
N ASN A 118 13.84 10.60 7.97
CA ASN A 118 14.80 11.67 8.25
C ASN A 118 14.23 13.08 8.10
N SER A 119 12.97 13.23 7.65
CA SER A 119 12.32 14.53 7.53
C SER A 119 12.02 15.13 8.90
N PRO A 120 12.15 16.47 9.07
CA PRO A 120 11.61 17.13 10.26
C PRO A 120 10.11 16.84 10.38
N ASN A 121 9.63 16.68 11.62
CA ASN A 121 8.23 16.38 11.93
C ASN A 121 7.70 15.06 11.34
N SER A 122 8.56 14.15 10.89
CA SER A 122 8.11 12.82 10.45
C SER A 122 7.51 12.03 11.61
N CYS A 123 6.40 11.35 11.36
CA CYS A 123 5.79 10.48 12.36
C CYS A 123 5.30 9.17 11.74
N LEU A 124 5.25 8.13 12.56
CA LEU A 124 4.67 6.84 12.23
C LEU A 124 3.28 6.76 12.83
N LEU A 125 2.30 6.42 11.99
CA LEU A 125 0.94 6.12 12.42
C LEU A 125 0.70 4.63 12.35
N LEU A 126 0.19 4.06 13.45
CA LEU A 126 -0.28 2.68 13.51
C LEU A 126 -1.79 2.69 13.78
N CYS A 127 -2.54 1.90 13.02
CA CYS A 127 -3.99 1.80 13.17
C CYS A 127 -4.37 0.47 13.81
N SER A 128 -5.25 0.55 14.80
CA SER A 128 -5.96 -0.57 15.39
C SER A 128 -7.47 -0.37 15.25
N ARG A 129 -8.26 -1.30 15.76
CA ARG A 129 -9.72 -1.22 15.68
C ARG A 129 -10.31 -0.09 16.53
N SER A 130 -9.66 0.26 17.63
CA SER A 130 -10.18 1.23 18.63
C SER A 130 -9.29 2.44 18.85
N SER A 131 -8.08 2.42 18.30
CA SER A 131 -7.08 3.47 18.53
C SER A 131 -6.18 3.68 17.31
N MET A 132 -5.75 4.92 17.10
CA MET A 132 -4.62 5.29 16.25
C MET A 132 -3.45 5.73 17.12
N PHE A 133 -2.28 5.13 16.89
CA PHE A 133 -1.06 5.43 17.63
C PHE A 133 -0.14 6.28 16.76
N GLN A 134 0.37 7.37 17.32
CA GLN A 134 1.31 8.26 16.66
C GLN A 134 2.64 8.24 17.41
N TRP A 135 3.71 7.90 16.69
CA TRP A 135 5.07 8.07 17.18
C TRP A 135 5.75 9.16 16.37
N GLN A 136 6.11 10.25 17.06
CA GLN A 136 6.97 11.28 16.48
C GLN A 136 8.39 10.75 16.40
N VAL A 137 8.99 10.72 15.20
CA VAL A 137 10.32 10.14 15.02
C VAL A 137 11.33 10.88 15.91
N GLY A 138 12.10 10.10 16.69
CA GLY A 138 13.09 10.60 17.65
C GLY A 138 12.58 10.78 19.08
N THR A 139 11.28 10.58 19.36
CA THR A 139 10.75 10.59 20.73
C THR A 139 10.72 9.19 21.34
N ASN A 140 10.58 9.13 22.67
CA ASN A 140 10.60 7.88 23.45
C ASN A 140 9.21 7.33 23.80
N SER A 141 8.14 7.90 23.26
CA SER A 141 6.77 7.54 23.61
C SER A 141 5.82 7.62 22.42
N TRP A 142 4.74 6.85 22.51
CA TRP A 142 3.61 6.90 21.60
C TRP A 142 2.52 7.81 22.17
N LEU A 143 1.83 8.52 21.29
CA LEU A 143 0.54 9.14 21.58
C LEU A 143 -0.55 8.18 21.10
N GLU A 144 -1.53 7.90 21.96
CA GLU A 144 -2.70 7.10 21.61
C GLU A 144 -3.91 8.02 21.45
N HIS A 145 -4.60 7.88 20.33
CA HIS A 145 -5.82 8.60 20.01
C HIS A 145 -6.97 7.60 19.86
N PRO A 146 -8.07 7.75 20.61
CA PRO A 146 -9.26 6.94 20.39
C PRO A 146 -9.73 7.03 18.95
N PHE A 147 -10.10 5.90 18.37
CA PHE A 147 -10.60 5.78 17.02
C PHE A 147 -11.89 4.97 17.05
N ASP A 148 -13.00 5.65 16.78
CA ASP A 148 -14.33 5.05 16.64
C ASP A 148 -14.73 5.09 15.18
N GLY A 149 -14.27 4.10 14.42
CA GLY A 149 -14.45 4.06 12.98
C GLY A 149 -14.19 2.66 12.42
N GLU A 150 -14.44 2.54 11.12
CA GLU A 150 -14.20 1.28 10.42
C GLU A 150 -12.72 1.09 10.11
N ARG A 151 -12.35 -0.17 9.87
CA ARG A 151 -10.96 -0.54 9.60
C ARG A 151 -10.42 0.22 8.40
N ILE A 152 -9.33 0.97 8.58
CA ILE A 152 -8.65 1.67 7.51
C ILE A 152 -7.91 0.68 6.60
N LEU A 153 -8.16 0.75 5.30
CA LEU A 153 -7.51 -0.09 4.29
C LEU A 153 -6.28 0.56 3.70
N GLN A 154 -6.32 1.88 3.49
CA GLN A 154 -5.25 2.62 2.83
C GLN A 154 -5.30 4.09 3.23
N ILE A 155 -4.13 4.70 3.40
CA ILE A 155 -3.94 6.13 3.61
C ILE A 155 -3.06 6.69 2.48
N VAL A 156 -3.43 7.86 1.94
CA VAL A 156 -2.68 8.58 0.90
C VAL A 156 -2.56 10.07 1.26
N PHE A 157 -1.54 10.73 0.72
CA PHE A 157 -1.27 12.15 0.93
C PHE A 157 -1.61 12.94 -0.33
N PHE A 158 -2.56 13.86 -0.24
CA PHE A 158 -3.06 14.63 -1.37
C PHE A 158 -3.30 16.09 -0.97
N LYS A 159 -2.66 17.03 -1.67
CA LYS A 159 -2.79 18.49 -1.45
C LYS A 159 -2.66 18.89 0.03
N ASP A 160 -1.58 18.47 0.68
CA ASP A 160 -1.31 18.74 2.10
C ASP A 160 -2.36 18.19 3.08
N GLU A 161 -3.17 17.23 2.64
CA GLU A 161 -4.12 16.52 3.48
C GLU A 161 -3.92 15.01 3.38
N MET A 162 -4.29 14.31 4.45
CA MET A 162 -4.30 12.85 4.46
C MET A 162 -5.72 12.37 4.19
N PHE A 163 -5.85 11.49 3.21
CA PHE A 163 -7.10 10.81 2.92
C PHE A 163 -6.95 9.33 3.23
N ALA A 164 -7.98 8.74 3.81
CA ALA A 164 -8.04 7.33 4.10
C ALA A 164 -9.30 6.70 3.53
N MET A 165 -9.19 5.46 3.09
CA MET A 165 -10.33 4.64 2.72
C MET A 165 -10.53 3.55 3.76
N ASP A 166 -11.74 3.41 4.28
CA ASP A 166 -12.09 2.34 5.19
C ASP A 166 -12.62 1.08 4.48
N PHE A 167 -12.90 0.04 5.25
CA PHE A 167 -13.39 -1.25 4.76
C PHE A 167 -14.77 -1.17 4.08
N LEU A 168 -15.57 -0.16 4.47
CA LEU A 168 -16.87 0.16 3.87
C LEU A 168 -16.72 1.12 2.68
N GLU A 169 -15.50 1.35 2.21
CA GLU A 169 -15.16 2.19 1.05
C GLU A 169 -15.45 3.69 1.27
N ARG A 170 -15.70 4.10 2.52
CA ARG A 170 -15.91 5.51 2.85
C ARG A 170 -14.58 6.24 2.84
N LEU A 171 -14.62 7.47 2.31
CA LEU A 171 -13.47 8.35 2.28
C LEU A 171 -13.42 9.17 3.56
N HIS A 172 -12.26 9.21 4.20
CA HIS A 172 -12.02 9.98 5.41
C HIS A 172 -10.88 10.96 5.20
N ARG A 173 -10.97 12.11 5.85
CA ARG A 173 -9.89 13.08 5.99
C ARG A 173 -9.25 12.92 7.37
N ILE A 174 -7.94 12.73 7.40
CA ILE A 174 -7.15 12.64 8.63
C ILE A 174 -6.38 13.95 8.81
N ARG A 175 -6.48 14.53 10.01
CA ARG A 175 -5.68 15.70 10.42
C ARG A 175 -4.88 15.31 11.65
N LEU A 176 -3.59 15.65 11.67
CA LEU A 176 -2.68 15.32 12.79
C LEU A 176 -2.61 16.41 13.85
N ALA A 177 -2.82 17.67 13.46
CA ALA A 177 -2.73 18.83 14.32
C ALA A 177 -4.02 19.65 14.26
N PRO A 178 -4.43 20.31 15.37
CA PRO A 178 -3.78 20.34 16.70
C PRO A 178 -3.96 19.05 17.51
N GLN A 179 -4.92 18.20 17.12
CA GLN A 179 -5.13 16.86 17.66
C GLN A 179 -5.50 15.92 16.51
N LEU A 180 -5.13 14.64 16.62
CA LEU A 180 -5.48 13.66 15.59
C LEU A 180 -7.00 13.55 15.49
N SER A 181 -7.53 13.72 14.28
CA SER A 181 -8.95 13.57 13.98
C SER A 181 -9.15 12.86 12.66
N VAL A 182 -10.15 11.98 12.60
CA VAL A 182 -10.60 11.31 11.39
C VAL A 182 -12.04 11.74 11.13
N GLN A 183 -12.30 12.30 9.96
CA GLN A 183 -13.62 12.83 9.59
C GLN A 183 -14.05 12.24 8.25
N GLU A 184 -15.24 11.67 8.20
CA GLU A 184 -15.80 11.18 6.94
C GLU A 184 -16.03 12.36 5.98
N VAL A 185 -15.65 12.16 4.72
CA VAL A 185 -15.88 13.11 3.64
C VAL A 185 -17.12 12.62 2.89
N ALA A 186 -18.16 13.45 2.84
CA ALA A 186 -19.34 13.14 2.03
C ALA A 186 -18.96 13.08 0.55
N VAL A 187 -19.11 11.91 -0.06
CA VAL A 187 -18.81 11.68 -1.48
C VAL A 187 -19.96 10.96 -2.16
N VAL A 188 -20.39 11.49 -3.30
CA VAL A 188 -21.39 10.87 -4.18
C VAL A 188 -20.70 9.89 -5.11
N TRP A 189 -21.22 8.67 -5.13
CA TRP A 189 -20.85 7.62 -6.07
C TRP A 189 -21.64 7.80 -7.37
N GLY A 190 -20.97 7.68 -8.51
CA GLY A 190 -21.62 7.74 -9.82
C GLY A 190 -22.44 6.47 -10.10
N GLU A 191 -23.45 6.58 -10.97
CA GLU A 191 -24.33 5.45 -11.34
C GLU A 191 -23.55 4.26 -11.93
N ASP A 192 -22.43 4.52 -12.62
CA ASP A 192 -21.55 3.48 -13.20
C ASP A 192 -20.59 2.82 -12.20
N MET A 193 -20.59 3.26 -10.94
CA MET A 193 -19.73 2.75 -9.86
C MET A 193 -20.38 1.55 -9.17
N VAL A 194 -20.60 0.48 -9.93
CA VAL A 194 -20.80 -0.84 -9.33
C VAL A 194 -19.43 -1.34 -8.91
N VAL A 195 -19.08 -1.13 -7.64
CA VAL A 195 -17.86 -1.72 -7.07
C VAL A 195 -17.99 -3.22 -7.20
N GLY A 196 -17.07 -3.84 -7.94
CA GLY A 196 -17.12 -5.27 -8.19
C GLY A 196 -17.17 -6.03 -6.88
N LEU A 197 -17.98 -7.09 -6.81
CA LEU A 197 -18.24 -7.90 -5.60
C LEU A 197 -16.99 -8.48 -4.90
N ASN A 198 -15.79 -8.34 -5.50
CA ASN A 198 -14.60 -9.12 -5.14
C ASN A 198 -13.36 -8.32 -4.71
N PHE A 199 -13.19 -7.05 -5.13
CA PHE A 199 -11.97 -6.27 -4.83
C PHE A 199 -12.29 -4.85 -4.37
N LYS A 200 -11.72 -4.47 -3.22
CA LYS A 200 -11.84 -3.10 -2.69
C LYS A 200 -10.97 -2.13 -3.52
N PRO A 201 -11.45 -0.92 -3.85
CA PRO A 201 -10.83 0.00 -4.81
C PRO A 201 -9.63 0.78 -4.24
N TRP A 202 -8.59 1.06 -5.04
CA TRP A 202 -7.35 1.75 -4.63
C TRP A 202 -7.49 3.26 -4.64
N LEU A 203 -7.01 3.92 -3.58
CA LEU A 203 -6.70 5.34 -3.65
C LEU A 203 -5.32 5.49 -4.29
N VAL A 204 -5.22 6.35 -5.30
CA VAL A 204 -3.97 6.66 -6.00
C VAL A 204 -3.89 8.16 -6.22
N VAL A 205 -2.77 8.77 -5.82
CA VAL A 205 -2.52 10.18 -6.07
C VAL A 205 -1.77 10.31 -7.39
N CYS A 206 -2.38 10.98 -8.37
CA CYS A 206 -1.85 11.16 -9.70
C CYS A 206 -1.78 12.66 -10.03
N GLY A 207 -0.63 13.27 -9.75
CA GLY A 207 -0.43 14.71 -9.91
C GLY A 207 -1.35 15.52 -8.99
N ASP A 208 -2.30 16.23 -9.58
CA ASP A 208 -3.32 17.04 -8.89
C ASP A 208 -4.67 16.33 -8.76
N MET A 209 -4.75 15.05 -9.14
CA MET A 209 -5.94 14.21 -9.02
C MET A 209 -5.79 13.19 -7.89
N LEU A 210 -6.85 13.05 -7.09
CA LEU A 210 -7.05 11.89 -6.23
C LEU A 210 -7.92 10.89 -7.00
N LEU A 211 -7.37 9.73 -7.32
CA LEU A 211 -8.01 8.70 -8.11
C LEU A 211 -8.48 7.55 -7.23
N LEU A 212 -9.65 7.02 -7.57
CA LEU A 212 -10.16 5.72 -7.15
C LEU A 212 -10.00 4.75 -8.31
N VAL A 213 -9.22 3.69 -8.12
CA VAL A 213 -9.01 2.62 -9.10
C VAL A 213 -9.79 1.40 -8.64
N ASP A 214 -10.80 0.99 -9.38
CA ASP A 214 -11.62 -0.18 -9.09
C ASP A 214 -11.28 -1.32 -10.05
N LEU A 215 -11.25 -2.55 -9.53
CA LEU A 215 -11.12 -3.76 -10.33
C LEU A 215 -12.46 -4.47 -10.36
N SER A 216 -13.25 -4.15 -11.38
CA SER A 216 -14.55 -4.78 -11.61
C SER A 216 -14.33 -6.16 -12.20
N VAL A 217 -14.69 -7.21 -11.45
CA VAL A 217 -14.59 -8.61 -11.89
C VAL A 217 -15.98 -9.21 -12.08
N SER A 218 -16.23 -9.75 -13.26
CA SER A 218 -17.42 -10.55 -13.56
C SER A 218 -17.03 -12.02 -13.67
N ILE A 219 -17.88 -12.89 -13.11
CA ILE A 219 -17.77 -14.33 -13.30
C ILE A 219 -18.57 -14.67 -14.56
N ASP A 220 -17.88 -15.11 -15.61
CA ASP A 220 -18.52 -15.68 -16.78
C ASP A 220 -18.36 -17.20 -16.73
N VAL A 221 -19.49 -17.91 -16.76
CA VAL A 221 -19.57 -19.38 -16.67
C VAL A 221 -18.87 -20.06 -17.85
N VAL A 222 -18.67 -19.36 -18.97
CA VAL A 222 -18.11 -19.91 -20.21
C VAL A 222 -16.62 -19.56 -20.39
N SER A 223 -16.18 -18.38 -19.93
CA SER A 223 -14.82 -17.86 -20.17
C SER A 223 -13.94 -17.69 -18.92
N GLY A 224 -14.47 -17.96 -17.72
CA GLY A 224 -13.75 -17.85 -16.45
C GLY A 224 -13.86 -16.47 -15.81
N PHE A 225 -12.78 -16.00 -15.17
CA PHE A 225 -12.74 -14.65 -14.57
C PHE A 225 -12.38 -13.61 -15.61
N SER A 226 -13.28 -12.65 -15.84
CA SER A 226 -12.99 -11.45 -16.61
C SER A 226 -13.01 -10.25 -15.68
N GLY A 227 -11.97 -9.42 -15.73
CA GLY A 227 -11.84 -8.22 -14.92
C GLY A 227 -11.51 -7.02 -15.80
N THR A 228 -11.91 -5.83 -15.40
CA THR A 228 -11.51 -4.58 -16.06
C THR A 228 -11.29 -3.52 -15.01
N PHE A 229 -10.22 -2.74 -15.19
CA PHE A 229 -10.00 -1.59 -14.33
C PHE A 229 -10.89 -0.43 -14.76
N LYS A 230 -11.55 0.17 -13.76
CA LYS A 230 -12.24 1.46 -13.88
C LYS A 230 -11.51 2.48 -13.01
N VAL A 231 -11.39 3.71 -13.48
CA VAL A 231 -10.75 4.78 -12.72
C VAL A 231 -11.71 5.95 -12.59
N PHE A 232 -11.74 6.55 -11.41
CA PHE A 232 -12.56 7.72 -11.09
C PHE A 232 -11.69 8.77 -10.41
N ARG A 233 -11.86 10.04 -10.77
CA ARG A 233 -11.23 11.17 -10.08
C ARG A 233 -12.21 11.78 -9.09
N LEU A 234 -11.73 12.18 -7.93
CA LEU A 234 -12.53 12.93 -6.97
C LEU A 234 -12.65 14.38 -7.44
N ASP A 235 -13.88 14.84 -7.65
CA ASP A 235 -14.20 16.21 -7.99
C ASP A 235 -14.64 16.98 -6.74
N PHE A 236 -13.79 17.92 -6.31
CA PHE A 236 -14.04 18.82 -5.20
C PHE A 236 -14.77 20.11 -5.62
N SER A 237 -15.08 20.30 -6.91
CA SER A 237 -15.79 21.50 -7.39
C SER A 237 -17.29 21.49 -7.11
N VAL A 238 -17.82 20.34 -6.68
CA VAL A 238 -19.23 20.13 -6.32
C VAL A 238 -19.33 19.73 -4.85
N GLU A 239 -20.45 20.05 -4.20
CA GLU A 239 -20.74 19.70 -2.81
C GLU A 239 -22.06 18.90 -2.72
N PRO A 240 -22.05 17.68 -2.15
CA PRO A 240 -20.87 16.89 -1.75
C PRO A 240 -19.95 16.55 -2.94
N ALA A 241 -18.68 16.26 -2.64
CA ALA A 241 -17.71 15.87 -3.66
C ALA A 241 -18.19 14.64 -4.43
N LYS A 242 -17.76 14.45 -5.67
CA LYS A 242 -18.24 13.35 -6.51
C LYS A 242 -17.10 12.59 -7.17
N TRP A 243 -17.22 11.27 -7.24
CA TRP A 243 -16.37 10.45 -8.10
C TRP A 243 -16.81 10.55 -9.56
N VAL A 244 -15.90 11.00 -10.43
CA VAL A 244 -16.15 11.19 -11.87
C VAL A 244 -15.27 10.22 -12.65
N LYS A 245 -15.86 9.43 -13.55
CA LYS A 245 -15.13 8.45 -14.35
C LYS A 245 -14.04 9.11 -15.19
N VAL A 246 -12.90 8.44 -15.29
CA VAL A 246 -11.75 8.80 -16.13
C VAL A 246 -11.62 7.72 -17.19
N GLU A 247 -11.80 8.09 -18.46
CA GLU A 247 -11.70 7.15 -19.59
C GLU A 247 -10.26 6.96 -20.07
N ASN A 248 -9.37 7.92 -19.77
CA ASN A 248 -7.99 7.90 -20.22
C ASN A 248 -7.09 8.61 -19.21
N LEU A 249 -6.00 7.98 -18.80
CA LEU A 249 -5.02 8.55 -17.86
C LEU A 249 -4.03 9.51 -18.54
N GLY A 250 -4.14 9.68 -19.85
CA GLY A 250 -3.20 10.43 -20.67
C GLY A 250 -1.80 9.83 -20.57
N ASN A 251 -0.81 10.71 -20.40
CA ASN A 251 0.60 10.34 -20.29
C ASN A 251 1.00 9.79 -18.91
N ASN A 252 0.05 9.20 -18.16
CA ASN A 252 0.31 8.66 -16.83
C ASN A 252 0.21 7.14 -16.81
N ALA A 253 0.99 6.54 -15.90
CA ALA A 253 0.87 5.14 -15.51
C ALA A 253 0.65 5.05 -13.99
N LEU A 254 -0.22 4.13 -13.56
CA LEU A 254 -0.49 3.87 -12.15
C LEU A 254 0.17 2.57 -11.71
N PHE A 255 0.57 2.49 -10.44
CA PHE A 255 1.23 1.31 -9.86
C PHE A 255 0.47 0.90 -8.60
N VAL A 256 -0.04 -0.34 -8.60
CA VAL A 256 -0.85 -0.88 -7.51
C VAL A 256 -0.36 -2.26 -7.08
N SER A 257 -0.63 -2.62 -5.84
CA SER A 257 -0.36 -3.93 -5.26
C SER A 257 -1.64 -4.47 -4.63
N PHE A 258 -1.82 -5.79 -4.65
CA PHE A 258 -3.04 -6.41 -4.11
C PHE A 258 -3.20 -6.18 -2.60
N ASP A 259 -2.10 -6.16 -1.86
CA ASP A 259 -2.11 -5.79 -0.45
C ASP A 259 -2.22 -4.27 -0.28
N ARG A 260 -3.33 -3.83 0.29
CA ARG A 260 -3.75 -2.43 0.43
C ARG A 260 -2.98 -1.64 1.48
N ARG A 261 -2.23 -2.35 2.31
CA ARG A 261 -1.25 -1.77 3.21
C ARG A 261 -0.09 -1.09 2.48
N ASN A 262 0.11 -1.41 1.20
CA ASN A 262 1.18 -0.86 0.38
C ASN A 262 0.79 0.48 -0.26
N GLN A 263 1.76 1.38 -0.38
CA GLN A 263 1.61 2.60 -1.14
C GLN A 263 1.34 2.33 -2.62
N THR A 264 0.52 3.19 -3.21
CA THR A 264 0.26 3.27 -4.65
C THR A 264 1.03 4.44 -5.22
N PHE A 265 1.37 4.35 -6.51
CA PHE A 265 2.16 5.38 -7.18
C PHE A 265 1.56 5.75 -8.53
N ALA A 266 1.90 6.93 -9.00
CA ALA A 266 1.66 7.36 -10.36
C ALA A 266 2.96 7.92 -10.95
N CYS A 267 3.20 7.65 -12.23
CA CYS A 267 4.35 8.16 -12.97
C CYS A 267 3.86 8.86 -14.24
N MET A 268 4.48 10.00 -14.56
CA MET A 268 4.21 10.74 -15.79
C MET A 268 5.30 10.48 -16.83
N GLY A 269 4.90 10.25 -18.07
CA GLY A 269 5.81 9.97 -19.19
C GLY A 269 6.48 8.60 -19.09
N PRO A 270 5.74 7.50 -18.90
CA PRO A 270 6.31 6.17 -18.73
C PRO A 270 7.19 5.71 -19.91
N GLU A 271 6.97 6.23 -21.11
CA GLU A 271 7.75 5.94 -22.32
C GLU A 271 9.23 6.29 -22.15
N LYS A 272 9.55 7.28 -21.29
CA LYS A 272 10.94 7.70 -21.00
C LYS A 272 11.79 6.58 -20.41
N TRP A 273 11.16 5.58 -19.81
CA TRP A 273 11.83 4.40 -19.25
C TRP A 273 11.37 3.10 -19.92
N GLY A 274 10.71 3.18 -21.09
CA GLY A 274 10.21 2.02 -21.82
C GLY A 274 8.89 1.46 -21.28
N GLY A 275 8.19 2.22 -20.43
CA GLY A 275 6.84 1.93 -19.98
C GLY A 275 5.76 2.33 -20.99
N LYS A 276 4.50 2.15 -20.59
CA LYS A 276 3.31 2.47 -21.38
C LYS A 276 2.41 3.44 -20.64
N SER A 277 1.99 4.50 -21.31
CA SER A 277 0.94 5.41 -20.84
C SER A 277 -0.43 4.76 -20.84
N ASN A 278 -1.36 5.37 -20.12
CA ASN A 278 -2.73 4.86 -19.98
C ASN A 278 -2.79 3.44 -19.40
N CYS A 279 -1.79 3.04 -18.60
CA CYS A 279 -1.68 1.70 -18.05
C CYS A 279 -1.63 1.66 -16.53
N ILE A 280 -2.05 0.53 -15.98
CA ILE A 280 -1.98 0.15 -14.58
C ILE A 280 -1.00 -1.03 -14.47
N TYR A 281 0.04 -0.84 -13.66
CA TYR A 281 1.07 -1.81 -13.35
C TYR A 281 0.71 -2.49 -12.03
N VAL A 282 0.36 -3.77 -12.11
CA VAL A 282 -0.09 -4.58 -10.97
C VAL A 282 1.05 -5.48 -10.54
N ALA A 283 1.54 -5.33 -9.30
CA ALA A 283 2.55 -6.24 -8.76
C ALA A 283 1.98 -7.68 -8.71
N SER A 284 2.71 -8.64 -9.28
CA SER A 284 2.23 -10.02 -9.40
C SER A 284 2.00 -10.66 -8.04
N ARG A 285 0.95 -11.42 -7.83
CA ARG A 285 0.67 -12.03 -6.51
C ARG A 285 1.46 -13.34 -6.24
N SER A 286 2.02 -13.97 -7.27
CA SER A 286 2.64 -15.30 -7.21
C SER A 286 4.14 -15.26 -7.49
N GLU A 287 4.92 -16.12 -6.82
CA GLU A 287 6.31 -16.43 -7.20
C GLU A 287 6.40 -17.25 -8.49
N ASP A 288 5.33 -17.98 -8.84
CA ASP A 288 5.27 -18.83 -10.04
C ASP A 288 5.01 -18.04 -11.33
N SER A 289 4.69 -16.75 -11.25
CA SER A 289 4.52 -15.94 -12.46
C SER A 289 5.89 -15.57 -13.03
N ALA A 290 6.13 -15.95 -14.29
CA ALA A 290 7.34 -15.59 -15.02
C ALA A 290 7.57 -14.06 -15.08
N GLU A 291 6.50 -13.28 -14.97
CA GLU A 291 6.54 -11.81 -14.95
C GLU A 291 6.39 -11.26 -13.54
N ALA A 292 7.26 -10.31 -13.17
CA ALA A 292 7.24 -9.66 -11.87
C ALA A 292 6.00 -8.75 -11.65
N TRP A 293 5.41 -8.24 -12.72
CA TRP A 293 4.18 -7.46 -12.69
C TRP A 293 3.43 -7.60 -14.02
N THR A 294 2.13 -7.34 -13.98
CA THR A 294 1.27 -7.27 -15.17
C THR A 294 0.99 -5.82 -15.53
N VAL A 295 0.95 -5.51 -16.82
CA VAL A 295 0.59 -4.19 -17.35
C VAL A 295 -0.76 -4.29 -18.04
N VAL A 296 -1.74 -3.53 -17.57
CA VAL A 296 -3.10 -3.51 -18.12
C VAL A 296 -3.43 -2.09 -18.58
N GLU A 297 -3.78 -1.93 -19.85
CA GLU A 297 -4.30 -0.65 -20.34
C GLU A 297 -5.69 -0.38 -19.77
N LEU A 298 -5.98 0.87 -19.41
CA LEU A 298 -7.25 1.25 -18.83
C LEU A 298 -8.42 0.88 -19.77
N GLY A 299 -9.43 0.21 -19.22
CA GLY A 299 -10.59 -0.28 -19.98
C GLY A 299 -10.37 -1.61 -20.70
N GLN A 300 -9.15 -2.15 -20.72
CA GLN A 300 -8.88 -3.48 -21.29
C GLN A 300 -9.12 -4.60 -20.28
N ALA A 301 -9.37 -5.80 -20.79
CA ALA A 301 -9.53 -7.00 -19.97
C ALA A 301 -8.23 -7.32 -19.21
N VAL A 302 -8.36 -7.55 -17.91
CA VAL A 302 -7.27 -7.99 -17.04
C VAL A 302 -7.02 -9.47 -17.33
N PRO A 303 -5.77 -9.88 -17.62
CA PRO A 303 -5.44 -11.27 -17.86
C PRO A 303 -5.89 -12.16 -16.71
N SER A 304 -6.49 -13.31 -17.02
CA SER A 304 -7.00 -14.24 -16.01
C SER A 304 -5.91 -14.69 -15.03
N THR A 305 -4.65 -14.81 -15.45
CA THR A 305 -3.49 -15.10 -14.59
C THR A 305 -3.27 -14.08 -13.48
N THR A 306 -3.65 -12.81 -13.71
CA THR A 306 -3.58 -11.74 -12.71
C THR A 306 -4.72 -11.86 -11.69
N LEU A 307 -5.87 -12.39 -12.13
CA LEU A 307 -7.08 -12.58 -11.31
C LEU A 307 -7.08 -13.92 -10.55
N CYS A 308 -6.47 -14.97 -11.11
CA CYS A 308 -6.62 -16.38 -10.72
C CYS A 308 -6.05 -16.73 -9.32
N CYS A 309 -5.36 -15.81 -8.66
CA CYS A 309 -4.89 -16.02 -7.29
C CYS A 309 -5.98 -15.78 -6.21
N SER A 310 -7.22 -15.43 -6.57
CA SER A 310 -8.30 -15.20 -5.60
C SER A 310 -9.00 -16.46 -5.08
N TYR A 311 -8.77 -17.65 -5.68
CA TYR A 311 -9.52 -18.87 -5.36
C TYR A 311 -8.74 -20.02 -4.74
N ARG A 312 -7.47 -19.84 -4.33
CA ARG A 312 -6.93 -20.74 -3.31
C ARG A 312 -7.57 -20.36 -1.98
N LEU A 313 -8.61 -21.09 -1.62
CA LEU A 313 -9.11 -21.30 -0.26
C LEU A 313 -7.94 -21.73 0.64
N GLU A 314 -7.05 -20.81 1.00
CA GLU A 314 -6.39 -20.93 2.28
C GLU A 314 -7.46 -20.62 3.33
N PRO A 315 -7.66 -21.52 4.31
CA PRO A 315 -8.61 -21.24 5.38
C PRO A 315 -8.20 -19.93 6.02
N ILE A 316 -9.16 -19.02 6.14
CA ILE A 316 -9.07 -17.75 6.86
C ILE A 316 -8.59 -18.05 8.28
N GLN A 317 -7.27 -18.08 8.49
CA GLN A 317 -6.66 -18.36 9.79
C GLN A 317 -6.12 -17.10 10.46
N ALA A 318 -6.29 -15.93 9.85
CA ALA A 318 -6.09 -14.65 10.52
C ALA A 318 -7.41 -13.87 10.53
N PRO A 319 -7.88 -13.38 11.69
CA PRO A 319 -9.07 -12.54 11.80
C PRO A 319 -8.99 -11.24 10.97
N SER A 320 -7.82 -10.93 10.42
CA SER A 320 -7.48 -9.70 9.70
C SER A 320 -7.40 -9.83 8.17
N GLY A 321 -7.66 -11.01 7.57
CA GLY A 321 -7.74 -11.19 6.11
C GLY A 321 -6.47 -10.85 5.31
N HIS A 322 -5.34 -10.62 5.99
CA HIS A 322 -4.06 -10.29 5.37
C HIS A 322 -2.96 -11.24 5.83
N SER A 323 -2.00 -11.51 4.95
CA SER A 323 -0.78 -12.24 5.31
C SER A 323 0.02 -11.46 6.36
N ASN A 324 0.65 -12.19 7.28
CA ASN A 324 1.62 -11.61 8.21
C ASN A 324 2.92 -11.18 7.51
N GLN A 325 3.11 -11.56 6.25
CA GLN A 325 4.28 -11.23 5.43
C GLN A 325 3.91 -10.31 4.27
N PRO A 326 4.83 -9.46 3.80
CA PRO A 326 4.64 -8.71 2.57
C PRO A 326 4.54 -9.66 1.37
N GLN A 327 3.67 -9.31 0.41
CA GLN A 327 3.66 -9.88 -0.93
C GLN A 327 4.50 -8.99 -1.87
N ASN A 328 4.58 -9.32 -3.15
CA ASN A 328 5.18 -8.41 -4.15
C ASN A 328 4.51 -7.03 -4.10
N LEU A 329 5.32 -5.98 -4.10
CA LEU A 329 4.82 -4.62 -3.91
C LEU A 329 5.69 -3.56 -4.60
N TRP A 330 5.16 -2.35 -4.74
CA TRP A 330 5.88 -1.20 -5.28
C TRP A 330 6.49 -0.36 -4.15
N VAL A 331 7.75 0.07 -4.31
CA VAL A 331 8.45 0.90 -3.33
C VAL A 331 8.95 2.21 -3.93
N LEU A 332 8.91 3.26 -3.10
CA LEU A 332 9.32 4.62 -3.44
C LEU A 332 10.81 4.68 -3.79
N PRO A 333 11.23 5.06 -5.01
CA PRO A 333 12.60 4.90 -5.48
C PRO A 333 13.56 6.04 -5.06
N SER A 334 13.12 6.91 -4.14
CA SER A 334 13.77 8.19 -3.82
C SER A 334 15.26 8.08 -3.44
N LEU A 335 15.66 6.97 -2.81
CA LEU A 335 17.05 6.70 -2.42
C LEU A 335 17.93 6.17 -3.58
N VAL A 336 17.33 5.63 -4.65
CA VAL A 336 18.06 5.08 -5.80
C VAL A 336 18.33 6.12 -6.87
N TYR A 337 17.38 7.03 -7.10
CA TYR A 337 17.52 8.08 -8.10
C TYR A 337 18.08 9.40 -7.56
N GLY A 338 18.44 9.45 -6.28
CA GLY A 338 19.14 10.60 -5.69
C GLY A 338 18.33 11.89 -5.74
N VAL A 339 17.02 11.82 -5.55
CA VAL A 339 16.19 13.04 -5.45
C VAL A 339 16.45 13.64 -4.07
N ARG A 340 17.39 14.59 -4.00
CA ARG A 340 17.56 15.44 -2.81
C ARG A 340 16.20 16.04 -2.48
N GLN A 341 15.68 15.71 -1.29
CA GLN A 341 14.45 16.26 -0.72
C GLN A 341 14.59 17.77 -0.50
#